data_AF-A0A9E8SMD8-F1
#
_entry.id   AF-A0A9E8SMD8-F1
#
_cell.length_a   1.000
_cell.length_b   1.000
_cell.length_c   1.000
_cell.angle_alpha   90.00
_cell.angle_beta   90.00
_cell.angle_gamma   90.00
#
_symmetry.space_group_name_H-M   'P 1'
#
loop_
_entity.id
_entity.type
_entity.pdbx_description
1 polymer ?
#
loop_
_entity_poly.entity_id
_entity_poly.type
_entity_poly.pdbx_seq_one_letter_code
_entity_poly.pdbx_strand_id
1 'polypeptide(L)'
;MFKVAEKAEEMLRLVTELESGEYDRQSFARLHGISVSKLDYWRARYRRQHSGRSGFVEIVNEPEPVLLEIVYPSGVLIRVKGELATARLRELVTLL
;
A
#
# COMPACT_ATOMS: atom_id res chain seq x y z
N MET A 1 -21.89 4.78 -31.52
CA MET A 1 -21.17 5.99 -31.06
C MET A 1 -21.39 6.11 -29.56
N PHE A 2 -20.58 5.42 -28.75
CA PHE A 2 -20.78 5.35 -27.30
C PHE A 2 -20.37 6.67 -26.64
N LYS A 3 -21.26 7.21 -25.81
CA LYS A 3 -21.15 8.55 -25.20
C LYS A 3 -19.91 8.60 -24.31
N VAL A 4 -19.18 9.71 -24.36
CA VAL A 4 -17.88 9.91 -23.68
C VAL A 4 -17.92 9.59 -22.18
N ALA A 5 -19.08 9.76 -21.54
CA ALA A 5 -19.30 9.44 -20.13
C ALA A 5 -19.19 7.94 -19.81
N GLU A 6 -19.76 7.08 -20.67
CA GLU A 6 -19.82 5.62 -20.46
C GLU A 6 -18.41 5.00 -20.51
N LYS A 7 -17.56 5.52 -21.41
CA LYS A 7 -16.14 5.13 -21.50
C LYS A 7 -15.31 5.60 -20.30
N ALA A 8 -15.70 6.70 -19.66
CA ALA A 8 -14.99 7.21 -18.49
C ALA A 8 -15.33 6.39 -17.23
N GLU A 9 -16.57 5.95 -17.12
CA GLU A 9 -17.03 5.09 -16.03
C GLU A 9 -16.44 3.68 -16.13
N GLU A 10 -16.41 3.11 -17.34
CA GLU A 10 -15.75 1.82 -17.61
C GLU A 10 -14.24 1.88 -17.29
N MET A 11 -13.58 2.96 -17.70
CA MET A 11 -12.17 3.22 -17.37
C MET A 11 -11.93 3.24 -15.86
N LEU A 12 -12.76 3.97 -15.12
CA LEU A 12 -12.65 4.12 -13.68
C LEU A 12 -12.81 2.77 -12.98
N ARG A 13 -13.83 2.00 -13.35
CA ARG A 13 -14.10 0.66 -12.83
C ARG A 13 -12.90 -0.27 -13.00
N LEU A 14 -12.31 -0.31 -14.19
CA LEU A 14 -11.16 -1.17 -14.49
C LEU A 14 -9.89 -0.77 -13.71
N VAL A 15 -9.67 0.54 -13.50
CA VAL A 15 -8.56 1.01 -12.67
C VAL A 15 -8.77 0.62 -11.21
N THR A 16 -9.98 0.75 -10.67
CA THR A 16 -10.29 0.34 -9.29
C THR A 16 -10.12 -1.17 -9.10
N GLU A 17 -10.59 -1.97 -10.04
CA GLU A 17 -10.48 -3.45 -10.01
C GLU A 17 -9.01 -3.92 -10.04
N LEU A 18 -8.17 -3.25 -10.83
CA LEU A 18 -6.72 -3.51 -10.86
C LEU A 18 -6.04 -3.17 -9.52
N GLU A 19 -6.38 -2.04 -8.90
CA GLU A 19 -5.75 -1.60 -7.63
C GLU A 19 -6.24 -2.44 -6.43
N SER A 20 -7.45 -3.02 -6.49
CA SER A 20 -7.99 -3.87 -5.43
C SER A 20 -7.63 -5.35 -5.56
N GLY A 21 -7.23 -5.80 -6.75
CA GLY A 21 -6.88 -7.18 -7.03
C GLY A 21 -5.38 -7.46 -6.94
N GLU A 22 -4.99 -8.73 -6.89
CA GLU A 22 -3.59 -9.18 -6.93
C GLU A 22 -3.05 -9.34 -8.36
N TYR A 23 -3.66 -8.68 -9.34
CA TYR A 23 -3.28 -8.85 -10.74
C TYR A 23 -2.05 -8.01 -11.08
N ASP A 24 -1.06 -8.63 -11.73
CA ASP A 24 -0.01 -7.86 -12.39
C ASP A 24 -0.59 -7.06 -13.57
N ARG A 25 -0.04 -5.86 -13.80
CA ARG A 25 -0.47 -4.92 -14.84
C ARG A 25 -0.50 -5.55 -16.22
N GLN A 26 0.48 -6.40 -16.55
CA GLN A 26 0.55 -7.04 -17.87
C GLN A 26 -0.50 -8.14 -18.01
N SER A 27 -0.77 -8.88 -16.95
CA SER A 27 -1.80 -9.92 -16.95
C SER A 27 -3.21 -9.33 -17.01
N PHE A 28 -3.45 -8.25 -16.28
CA PHE A 28 -4.74 -7.53 -16.30
C PHE A 28 -5.03 -6.90 -17.67
N ALA A 29 -4.03 -6.22 -18.26
CA ALA A 29 -4.15 -5.63 -19.59
C ALA A 29 -4.52 -6.69 -20.65
N ARG A 30 -3.88 -7.87 -20.59
CA ARG A 30 -4.19 -9.00 -21.49
C ARG A 30 -5.59 -9.55 -21.25
N LEU A 31 -6.01 -9.73 -20.00
CA LEU A 31 -7.33 -10.26 -19.64
C LEU A 31 -8.48 -9.39 -20.19
N HIS A 32 -8.34 -8.08 -20.07
CA HIS A 32 -9.38 -7.13 -20.50
C HIS A 32 -9.20 -6.61 -21.93
N GLY A 33 -8.23 -7.14 -22.69
CA GLY A 33 -8.01 -6.75 -24.09
C GLY A 33 -7.58 -5.29 -24.29
N ILE A 34 -6.91 -4.71 -23.29
CA ILE A 34 -6.48 -3.30 -23.29
C ILE A 34 -4.96 -3.23 -23.36
N SER A 35 -4.41 -2.24 -24.06
CA SER A 35 -2.96 -2.04 -24.05
C SER A 35 -2.47 -1.52 -22.70
N VAL A 36 -1.29 -1.97 -22.27
CA VAL A 36 -0.67 -1.53 -21.02
C VAL A 36 -0.53 0.00 -20.98
N SER A 37 -0.14 0.63 -22.09
CA SER A 37 -0.03 2.09 -22.19
C SER A 37 -1.37 2.82 -21.97
N LYS A 38 -2.48 2.23 -22.44
CA LYS A 38 -3.82 2.80 -22.25
C LYS A 38 -4.27 2.66 -20.80
N LEU A 39 -3.96 1.53 -20.18
CA LEU A 39 -4.20 1.28 -18.75
C LEU A 39 -3.37 2.24 -17.87
N ASP A 40 -2.09 2.45 -18.17
CA ASP A 40 -1.23 3.40 -17.45
C ASP A 40 -1.72 4.84 -17.61
N TYR A 41 -2.16 5.24 -18.81
CA TYR A 41 -2.79 6.54 -19.03
C TYR A 41 -4.03 6.72 -18.17
N TRP A 42 -4.89 5.69 -18.10
CA TRP A 42 -6.09 5.70 -17.26
C TRP A 42 -5.76 5.81 -15.78
N ARG A 43 -4.78 5.07 -15.27
CA ARG A 43 -4.30 5.19 -13.88
C ARG A 43 -3.75 6.57 -13.57
N ALA A 44 -2.94 7.14 -14.48
CA ALA A 44 -2.40 8.49 -14.31
C ALA A 44 -3.51 9.54 -14.28
N ARG A 45 -4.53 9.39 -15.14
CA ARG A 45 -5.69 10.27 -15.19
C ARG A 45 -6.58 10.12 -13.95
N TYR A 46 -6.85 8.90 -13.51
CA TYR A 46 -7.61 8.58 -12.30
C TYR A 46 -6.94 9.21 -11.07
N ARG A 47 -5.63 9.03 -10.91
CA ARG A 47 -4.87 9.68 -9.84
C ARG A 47 -5.02 11.20 -9.89
N ARG A 48 -4.78 11.85 -11.02
CA ARG A 48 -4.93 13.32 -11.13
C ARG A 48 -6.32 13.83 -10.76
N GLN A 49 -7.38 13.06 -11.04
CA GLN A 49 -8.75 13.44 -10.71
C GLN A 49 -9.12 13.20 -9.24
N HIS A 50 -8.54 12.18 -8.60
CA HIS A 50 -8.85 11.79 -7.22
C HIS A 50 -7.85 12.33 -6.19
N SER A 51 -6.62 12.65 -6.61
CA SER A 51 -5.64 13.37 -5.81
C SER A 51 -5.84 14.87 -6.03
N GLY A 52 -6.52 15.53 -5.10
CA GLY A 52 -6.65 17.01 -5.07
C GLY A 52 -5.32 17.77 -4.95
N ARG A 53 -4.17 17.09 -4.92
CA ARG A 53 -2.83 17.66 -4.88
C ARG A 53 -1.93 16.95 -5.89
N SER A 54 -1.68 17.63 -7.00
CA SER A 54 -0.60 17.31 -7.93
C SER A 54 0.75 17.54 -7.25
N GLY A 55 1.63 16.53 -7.23
CA GLY A 55 3.08 16.74 -7.16
C GLY A 55 3.85 15.90 -6.15
N PHE A 56 3.22 15.40 -5.09
CA PHE A 56 3.91 14.59 -4.10
C PHE A 56 2.96 13.54 -3.53
N VAL A 57 3.28 12.26 -3.72
CA VAL A 57 2.66 11.18 -2.94
C VAL A 57 3.57 11.00 -1.74
N GLU A 58 3.15 11.53 -0.61
CA GLU A 58 3.82 11.24 0.65
C GLU A 58 3.69 9.73 0.89
N ILE A 59 4.82 9.02 0.79
CA ILE A 59 4.90 7.66 1.32
C ILE A 59 4.97 7.89 2.82
N VAL A 60 3.80 7.90 3.47
CA VAL A 60 3.74 7.91 4.92
C VAL A 60 4.37 6.60 5.36
N ASN A 61 5.65 6.67 5.75
CA ASN A 61 6.30 5.58 6.46
C ASN A 61 5.75 5.65 7.88
N GLU A 62 4.48 5.23 8.04
CA GLU A 62 3.92 5.07 9.37
C GLU A 62 4.85 4.11 10.10
N PRO A 63 5.50 4.53 11.19
CA PRO A 63 6.31 3.61 11.95
C PRO A 63 5.37 2.49 12.38
N GLU A 64 5.66 1.27 11.92
CA GLU A 64 4.90 0.09 12.35
C GLU A 64 4.73 0.16 13.87
N PRO A 65 3.51 -0.05 14.39
CA PRO A 65 3.24 0.13 15.80
C PRO A 65 4.19 -0.74 16.61
N VAL A 66 5.12 -0.10 17.32
CA VAL A 66 6.00 -0.78 18.26
C VAL A 66 5.13 -1.14 19.45
N LEU A 67 4.90 -2.44 19.63
CA LEU A 67 4.05 -2.95 20.71
C LEU A 67 4.78 -2.86 22.07
N LEU A 68 6.11 -2.93 22.05
CA LEU A 68 6.93 -2.92 23.26
C LEU A 68 8.35 -2.41 22.98
N GLU A 69 8.86 -1.59 23.89
CA GLU A 69 10.26 -1.15 23.95
C GLU A 69 10.87 -1.53 25.30
N ILE A 70 12.07 -2.15 25.29
CA ILE A 70 12.83 -2.52 26.48
C ILE A 70 14.16 -1.75 26.47
N VAL A 71 14.43 -0.99 27.52
CA VAL A 71 15.65 -0.20 27.69
C VAL A 71 16.49 -0.79 28.83
N TYR A 72 17.71 -1.23 28.52
CA TYR A 72 18.65 -1.76 29.49
C TYR A 72 19.54 -0.65 30.08
N PRO A 73 20.04 -0.78 31.32
CA PRO A 73 20.98 0.14 31.94
C PRO A 73 22.27 0.36 31.14
N SER A 74 22.66 -0.63 30.33
CA SER A 74 23.78 -0.52 29.39
C SER A 74 23.53 0.45 28.23
N GLY A 75 22.31 0.94 28.07
CA GLY A 75 21.87 1.77 26.95
C GLY A 75 21.38 0.97 25.74
N VAL A 76 21.37 -0.37 25.82
CA VAL A 76 20.79 -1.22 24.77
C VAL A 76 19.28 -1.05 24.74
N LEU A 77 18.73 -0.87 23.55
CA LEU A 77 17.30 -0.67 23.31
C LEU A 77 16.78 -1.76 22.37
N ILE A 78 15.77 -2.50 22.81
CA ILE A 78 15.12 -3.56 22.03
C ILE A 78 13.71 -3.11 21.69
N ARG A 79 13.37 -3.09 20.39
CA ARG A 79 12.02 -2.80 19.87
C ARG A 79 11.38 -4.06 19.35
N VAL A 80 10.16 -4.33 19.81
CA VAL A 80 9.38 -5.50 19.40
C VAL A 80 8.16 -5.04 18.62
N LYS A 81 8.08 -5.50 17.37
CA LYS A 81 7.08 -5.08 16.37
C LYS A 81 5.90 -6.06 16.20
N GLY A 82 5.88 -7.14 16.98
CA GLY A 82 4.88 -8.21 16.87
C GLY A 82 4.58 -8.83 18.23
N GLU A 83 3.66 -9.78 18.27
CA GLU A 83 3.35 -10.48 19.52
C GLU A 83 4.58 -11.23 20.04
N LEU A 84 4.94 -10.94 21.28
CA LEU A 84 6.01 -11.63 21.99
C LEU A 84 5.38 -12.48 23.09
N ALA A 85 5.69 -13.77 23.07
CA ALA A 85 5.29 -14.66 24.15
C ALA A 85 5.80 -14.13 25.50
N THR A 86 4.91 -14.04 26.50
CA THR A 86 5.23 -13.47 27.82
C THR A 86 6.40 -14.19 28.51
N ALA A 87 6.58 -15.50 28.25
CA ALA A 87 7.73 -16.25 28.74
C ALA A 87 9.06 -15.69 28.23
N ARG A 88 9.11 -15.26 26.97
CA ARG A 88 10.31 -14.69 26.34
C ARG A 88 10.59 -13.28 26.81
N LEU A 89 9.53 -12.50 27.08
CA LEU A 89 9.64 -11.19 27.74
C LEU A 89 10.34 -11.32 29.10
N ARG A 90 9.96 -12.33 29.90
CA ARG A 90 10.57 -12.57 31.21
C ARG A 90 12.08 -12.74 31.09
N GLU A 91 12.54 -13.57 30.14
CA GLU A 91 13.97 -13.80 29.93
C GLU A 91 14.74 -12.51 29.62
N LEU A 92 14.17 -11.63 28.79
CA LEU A 92 14.77 -10.34 28.45
C LEU A 92 14.89 -9.43 29.68
N VAL A 93 13.89 -9.42 30.56
CA VAL A 93 13.87 -8.57 31.75
C VAL A 93 14.75 -9.13 32.87
N THR A 94 14.85 -10.46 33.03
CA THR A 94 15.70 -11.08 34.08
C THR A 94 17.21 -10.98 33.83
N LEU A 95 17.62 -10.43 32.68
CA LEU A 95 19.03 -10.10 32.40
C LEU A 95 19.42 -8.69 32.87
N LEU A 96 18.49 -7.95 33.48
CA LEU A 96 18.71 -6.70 34.21
C LEU A 96 19.21 -6.96 35.63
#